data_AF-X0L615-F1
#
_entry.id   AF-X0L615-F1
#
_cell.length_a   1.000
_cell.length_b   1.000
_cell.length_c   1.000
_cell.angle_alpha   90.00
_cell.angle_beta   90.00
_cell.angle_gamma   90.00
#
_symmetry.space_group_name_H-M   'P 1'
#
loop_
_entity.id
_entity.type
_entity.pdbx_description
1 polymer ?
#
loop_
_entity_poly.entity_id
_entity_poly.type
_entity_poly.pdbx_seq_one_letter_code
_entity_poly.pdbx_strand_id
1 'polypeptide(L)'
;MATVPELFVAVFATASVVLVTAILICRSPGQPLKPPKTESLTPIDDIPADHTDNLDWNPKSIIEHHPVLRRDAALAPKDKKSLTLRINDIPADHTDNLDRNLKSILEEVPDLQGDADTMVRRSLVPHGNDSLCATISIITSLSADDLSAQLRRAGNGYPYNYTCKFEGITPLYEDKNGADVDIIAVPGLGSHALGSWKSPNSDDVWLRDFLSKDVPNIRVLLYGYDTTLPGSLSKQSIEDLGGALLEQIIAYRAGDGTSHRPIIFTGHSLGGLLIKEALVRARRRRSNANSDLSKASYGLLFFGVPNLGLRNDQLRTLVRGQPNEALIHDLLVDSDSEPSTFLKRLADQFSESCKGHYRVVTFFERTLSPTLELDQDGKWRKTGRPSLLVTEKSTTSTGLVAVAEEDNIALNTDHSGLVKYDSRSQGDYTIVRERLRRLVDEAKLEVSKRFAEHNLYQPLSETTKACLKSLAFEDMDGRQVKIDDAAEGTCKWLLNHKSLIE
;
A
#
# COMPACT_ATOMS: atom_id res chain seq x y z
N MET A 1 -38.50 -38.41 32.18
CA MET A 1 -38.44 -37.99 30.76
C MET A 1 -37.31 -37.01 30.62
N ALA A 2 -36.16 -37.45 30.14
CA ALA A 2 -35.07 -36.57 29.71
C ALA A 2 -35.28 -36.24 28.23
N THR A 3 -35.01 -34.99 27.85
CA THR A 3 -35.23 -34.47 26.50
C THR A 3 -34.10 -34.87 25.55
N VAL A 4 -34.43 -34.94 24.26
CA VAL A 4 -33.65 -35.48 23.14
C VAL A 4 -32.21 -34.92 22.94
N PRO A 5 -31.75 -33.78 23.49
CA PRO A 5 -30.35 -33.35 23.32
C PRO A 5 -29.31 -34.12 24.15
N GLU A 6 -29.70 -34.80 25.25
CA GLU A 6 -28.73 -35.47 26.15
C GLU A 6 -28.33 -36.88 25.66
N LEU A 7 -29.07 -37.48 24.71
CA LEU A 7 -28.72 -38.78 24.15
C LEU A 7 -27.59 -38.70 23.09
N PHE A 8 -27.42 -37.56 22.41
CA PHE A 8 -26.43 -37.43 21.33
C PHE A 8 -25.00 -37.26 21.84
N VAL A 9 -24.81 -36.62 23.00
CA VAL A 9 -23.49 -36.44 23.61
C VAL A 9 -22.96 -37.75 24.22
N ALA A 10 -23.85 -38.62 24.72
CA ALA A 10 -23.48 -39.93 25.28
C ALA A 10 -23.05 -40.96 24.21
N VAL A 11 -23.60 -40.89 22.99
CA VAL A 11 -23.28 -41.80 21.87
C VAL A 11 -21.93 -41.47 21.21
N PHE A 12 -21.56 -40.19 21.12
CA PHE A 12 -20.26 -39.79 20.54
C PHE A 12 -19.07 -40.02 21.49
N ALA A 13 -19.29 -39.90 22.80
CA ALA A 13 -18.25 -40.17 23.80
C ALA A 13 -17.90 -41.67 23.88
N THR A 14 -18.87 -42.57 23.67
CA THR A 14 -18.66 -44.03 23.68
C THR A 14 -18.01 -44.55 22.38
N ALA A 15 -18.33 -43.98 21.21
CA ALA A 15 -17.72 -44.35 19.93
C ALA A 15 -16.22 -43.98 19.84
N SER A 16 -15.83 -42.85 20.44
CA SER A 16 -14.43 -42.37 20.43
C SER A 16 -13.51 -43.22 21.33
N VAL A 17 -14.05 -43.74 22.45
CA VAL A 17 -13.29 -44.62 23.36
C VAL A 17 -13.14 -46.03 22.77
N VAL A 18 -14.13 -46.55 22.05
CA VAL A 18 -14.04 -47.86 21.37
C VAL A 18 -13.05 -47.83 20.20
N LEU A 19 -12.99 -46.73 19.43
CA LEU A 19 -12.06 -46.60 18.30
C LEU A 19 -10.60 -46.47 18.77
N VAL A 20 -10.35 -45.70 19.83
CA VAL A 20 -9.00 -45.55 20.41
C VAL A 20 -8.53 -46.84 21.07
N THR A 21 -9.44 -47.59 21.71
CA THR A 21 -9.12 -48.90 22.31
C THR A 21 -8.87 -49.98 21.25
N ALA A 22 -9.59 -49.98 20.12
CA ALA A 22 -9.36 -50.89 18.99
C ALA A 22 -8.03 -50.63 18.27
N ILE A 23 -7.62 -49.35 18.16
CA ILE A 23 -6.33 -48.94 17.57
C ILE A 23 -5.14 -49.31 18.48
N LEU A 24 -5.34 -49.31 19.80
CA LEU A 24 -4.29 -49.66 20.77
C LEU A 24 -4.14 -51.19 20.97
N ILE A 25 -5.19 -51.98 20.75
CA ILE A 25 -5.13 -53.45 20.90
C ILE A 25 -4.52 -54.16 19.66
N CYS A 26 -4.51 -53.54 18.48
CA CYS A 26 -4.08 -54.19 17.23
C CYS A 26 -2.64 -53.89 16.76
N ARG A 27 -1.73 -53.42 17.62
CA ARG A 27 -0.32 -53.18 17.23
C ARG A 27 0.68 -54.11 17.95
N SER A 28 1.25 -55.04 17.19
CA SER A 28 2.58 -55.59 17.47
C SER A 28 3.66 -54.66 16.87
N PRO A 29 4.80 -54.43 17.55
CA PRO A 29 5.78 -53.43 17.12
C PRO A 29 6.80 -53.98 16.11
N GLY A 30 7.06 -53.21 15.04
CA GLY A 30 8.31 -53.26 14.27
C GLY A 30 8.20 -53.65 12.79
N GLN A 31 8.01 -52.67 11.90
CA GLN A 31 8.58 -52.64 10.52
C GLN A 31 8.27 -51.29 9.81
N PRO A 32 9.23 -50.68 9.07
CA PRO A 32 8.99 -49.45 8.31
C PRO A 32 8.39 -49.69 6.91
N LEU A 33 7.57 -48.75 6.46
CA LEU A 33 6.88 -48.75 5.16
C LEU A 33 7.84 -48.38 4.00
N LYS A 34 7.78 -49.11 2.88
CA LYS A 34 8.47 -48.79 1.60
C LYS A 34 7.58 -47.93 0.69
N PRO A 35 8.14 -46.96 -0.05
CA PRO A 35 7.40 -46.19 -1.05
C PRO A 35 7.30 -46.92 -2.41
N PRO A 36 6.31 -46.59 -3.26
CA PRO A 36 6.13 -47.21 -4.58
C PRO A 36 7.05 -46.60 -5.65
N LYS A 37 7.29 -47.40 -6.70
CA LYS A 37 8.22 -47.15 -7.82
C LYS A 37 7.71 -46.09 -8.80
N THR A 38 8.61 -45.27 -9.31
CA THR A 38 8.41 -44.32 -10.42
C THR A 38 8.87 -44.98 -11.73
N GLU A 39 8.03 -44.97 -12.76
CA GLU A 39 8.42 -45.35 -14.13
C GLU A 39 8.85 -44.12 -14.94
N SER A 40 9.86 -44.34 -15.78
CA SER A 40 10.66 -43.37 -16.54
C SER A 40 9.98 -42.88 -17.82
N LEU A 41 10.16 -41.60 -18.13
CA LEU A 41 9.89 -40.97 -19.43
C LEU A 41 11.00 -41.27 -20.46
N THR A 42 10.66 -41.20 -21.75
CA THR A 42 11.62 -40.91 -22.84
C THR A 42 11.10 -39.76 -23.73
N PRO A 43 12.00 -38.95 -24.36
CA PRO A 43 11.69 -37.61 -24.88
C PRO A 43 11.82 -37.49 -26.42
N ILE A 44 11.21 -36.44 -27.02
CA ILE A 44 11.57 -35.92 -28.37
C ILE A 44 11.40 -34.38 -28.45
N ASP A 45 12.55 -33.71 -28.59
CA ASP A 45 13.06 -32.51 -29.29
C ASP A 45 12.19 -31.37 -29.92
N ASP A 46 12.65 -30.14 -29.59
CA ASP A 46 12.98 -28.90 -30.36
C ASP A 46 12.00 -27.78 -30.88
N ILE A 47 12.11 -26.58 -30.23
CA ILE A 47 12.35 -25.16 -30.69
C ILE A 47 11.31 -24.42 -31.61
N PRO A 48 11.12 -23.05 -31.63
CA PRO A 48 11.58 -21.90 -30.79
C PRO A 48 10.45 -20.98 -30.23
N ALA A 49 10.83 -20.06 -29.32
CA ALA A 49 10.00 -19.04 -28.69
C ALA A 49 10.04 -17.67 -29.40
N ASP A 50 8.91 -16.95 -29.35
CA ASP A 50 8.74 -15.55 -29.74
C ASP A 50 8.34 -14.70 -28.52
N HIS A 51 8.69 -13.42 -28.59
CA HIS A 51 8.74 -12.37 -27.58
C HIS A 51 7.46 -12.18 -26.74
N THR A 52 7.62 -12.00 -25.41
CA THR A 52 6.89 -11.01 -24.59
C THR A 52 7.46 -10.94 -23.17
N ASP A 53 8.04 -9.80 -22.83
CA ASP A 53 8.41 -9.43 -21.46
C ASP A 53 7.16 -9.23 -20.60
N ASN A 54 6.97 -10.09 -19.62
CA ASN A 54 6.09 -9.85 -18.48
C ASN A 54 6.47 -10.77 -17.33
N LEU A 55 7.06 -10.19 -16.27
CA LEU A 55 7.22 -10.73 -14.91
C LEU A 55 6.75 -12.19 -14.74
N ASP A 56 7.64 -13.12 -15.10
CA ASP A 56 7.49 -14.54 -14.80
C ASP A 56 7.48 -14.73 -13.28
N TRP A 57 6.32 -15.11 -12.75
CA TRP A 57 6.17 -15.57 -11.38
C TRP A 57 6.70 -17.01 -11.29
N ASN A 58 8.00 -17.16 -11.05
CA ASN A 58 8.62 -18.46 -10.91
C ASN A 58 8.88 -18.82 -9.44
N PRO A 59 8.21 -19.83 -8.86
CA PRO A 59 8.62 -20.42 -7.59
C PRO A 59 9.72 -21.46 -7.86
N LYS A 60 10.99 -21.04 -7.89
CA LYS A 60 12.12 -21.99 -7.83
C LYS A 60 12.49 -22.28 -6.38
N SER A 61 11.85 -23.28 -5.80
CA SER A 61 12.52 -24.22 -4.91
C SER A 61 12.41 -25.61 -5.55
N ILE A 62 13.48 -26.41 -5.46
CA ILE A 62 13.70 -27.71 -6.14
C ILE A 62 14.36 -27.59 -7.54
N ILE A 63 15.61 -27.10 -7.60
CA ILE A 63 16.71 -27.73 -8.36
C ILE A 63 18.02 -27.42 -7.59
N GLU A 64 18.18 -28.03 -6.43
CA GLU A 64 19.53 -28.27 -5.88
C GLU A 64 19.77 -29.77 -5.95
N HIS A 65 20.97 -30.14 -6.41
CA HIS A 65 21.52 -31.51 -6.56
C HIS A 65 21.45 -32.12 -7.96
N HIS A 66 22.25 -31.60 -8.91
CA HIS A 66 22.99 -32.47 -9.84
C HIS A 66 24.29 -31.80 -10.35
N PRO A 67 25.48 -32.42 -10.20
CA PRO A 67 26.77 -31.75 -10.43
C PRO A 67 27.25 -31.66 -11.89
N VAL A 68 26.48 -32.17 -12.87
CA VAL A 68 26.98 -32.35 -14.26
C VAL A 68 26.44 -31.30 -15.25
N LEU A 69 25.35 -30.58 -14.93
CA LEU A 69 24.78 -29.52 -15.78
C LEU A 69 25.40 -28.12 -15.56
N ARG A 70 26.48 -28.03 -14.77
CA ARG A 70 27.10 -26.74 -14.37
C ARG A 70 27.97 -26.10 -15.44
N ARG A 71 28.37 -26.84 -16.49
CA ARG A 71 29.36 -26.37 -17.47
C ARG A 71 28.77 -25.72 -18.72
N ASP A 72 27.58 -26.14 -19.17
CA ASP A 72 27.06 -25.70 -20.48
C ASP A 72 25.93 -24.65 -20.40
N ALA A 73 25.38 -24.38 -19.21
CA ALA A 73 24.41 -23.29 -18.99
C ALA A 73 25.06 -21.91 -18.74
N ALA A 74 26.40 -21.83 -18.74
CA ALA A 74 27.16 -20.65 -18.32
C ALA A 74 27.46 -19.64 -19.45
N LEU A 75 26.91 -19.81 -20.65
CA LEU A 75 27.35 -19.07 -21.85
C LEU A 75 26.24 -18.36 -22.64
N ALA A 76 24.98 -18.38 -22.19
CA ALA A 76 23.96 -17.48 -22.74
C ALA A 76 24.04 -16.13 -21.98
N PRO A 77 24.25 -14.98 -22.65
CA PRO A 77 24.19 -13.69 -21.99
C PRO A 77 22.78 -13.50 -21.41
N LYS A 78 22.69 -13.35 -20.10
CA LYS A 78 21.42 -13.01 -19.44
C LYS A 78 21.04 -11.59 -19.84
N ASP A 79 19.80 -11.40 -20.28
CA ASP A 79 19.29 -10.08 -20.61
C ASP A 79 19.41 -9.14 -19.41
N LYS A 80 20.01 -7.98 -19.65
CA LYS A 80 20.16 -6.95 -18.62
C LYS A 80 18.88 -6.14 -18.54
N LYS A 81 18.43 -5.86 -17.31
CA LYS A 81 17.27 -5.03 -17.03
C LYS A 81 17.60 -3.97 -15.99
N SER A 82 16.88 -2.85 -16.04
CA SER A 82 17.00 -1.84 -14.98
C SER A 82 16.23 -2.26 -13.74
N LEU A 83 16.95 -2.42 -12.62
CA LEU A 83 16.39 -2.66 -11.30
C LEU A 83 16.58 -1.43 -10.42
N THR A 84 15.56 -1.10 -9.63
CA THR A 84 15.65 -0.01 -8.64
C THR A 84 15.68 -0.59 -7.23
N LEU A 85 16.63 -0.11 -6.43
CA LEU A 85 16.87 -0.52 -5.06
C LEU A 85 16.56 0.64 -4.10
N ARG A 86 16.09 0.30 -2.90
CA ARG A 86 16.11 1.17 -1.73
C ARG A 86 17.38 0.93 -0.94
N ILE A 87 18.00 2.01 -0.49
CA ILE A 87 19.14 2.02 0.42
C ILE A 87 18.75 2.82 1.65
N ASN A 88 18.69 2.15 2.79
CA ASN A 88 18.38 2.76 4.09
C ASN A 88 19.64 2.95 4.92
N ASP A 89 19.46 3.63 6.05
CA ASP A 89 20.45 3.76 7.11
C ASP A 89 21.72 4.51 6.65
N ILE A 90 21.56 5.39 5.64
CA ILE A 90 22.64 6.23 5.14
C ILE A 90 22.88 7.37 6.13
N PRO A 91 24.06 7.49 6.76
CA PRO A 91 24.34 8.60 7.66
C PRO A 91 24.26 9.96 6.94
N ALA A 92 23.79 11.00 7.63
CA ALA A 92 23.64 12.32 7.03
C ALA A 92 24.96 12.91 6.47
N ASP A 93 26.09 12.60 7.12
CA ASP A 93 27.45 12.99 6.71
C ASP A 93 28.00 12.18 5.52
N HIS A 94 27.32 11.11 5.10
CA HIS A 94 27.68 10.34 3.91
C HIS A 94 27.13 10.94 2.61
N THR A 95 26.34 12.02 2.66
CA THR A 95 25.69 12.63 1.48
C THR A 95 26.65 12.87 0.31
N ASP A 96 27.80 13.51 0.55
CA ASP A 96 28.76 13.87 -0.50
C ASP A 96 29.57 12.68 -1.03
N ASN A 97 29.62 11.59 -0.26
CA ASN A 97 30.44 10.42 -0.56
C ASN A 97 29.60 9.22 -1.02
N LEU A 98 28.27 9.30 -0.93
CA LEU A 98 27.36 8.19 -1.19
C LEU A 98 27.57 7.60 -2.57
N ASP A 99 27.55 8.42 -3.62
CA ASP A 99 27.68 7.93 -5.01
C ASP A 99 29.04 7.23 -5.23
N ARG A 100 30.12 7.75 -4.63
CA ARG A 100 31.45 7.14 -4.69
C ARG A 100 31.50 5.80 -3.93
N ASN A 101 30.93 5.77 -2.72
CA ASN A 101 30.87 4.56 -1.90
C ASN A 101 30.07 3.46 -2.60
N LEU A 102 28.89 3.80 -3.14
CA LEU A 102 28.05 2.85 -3.87
C LEU A 102 28.74 2.32 -5.13
N LYS A 103 29.42 3.18 -5.90
CA LYS A 103 30.23 2.72 -7.04
C LYS A 103 31.32 1.74 -6.61
N SER A 104 32.04 2.02 -5.51
CA SER A 104 33.06 1.11 -4.98
C SER A 104 32.48 -0.25 -4.60
N ILE A 105 31.34 -0.26 -3.90
CA ILE A 105 30.64 -1.48 -3.48
C ILE A 105 30.15 -2.28 -4.69
N LEU A 106 29.65 -1.60 -5.72
CA LEU A 106 29.17 -2.23 -6.96
C LEU A 106 30.31 -2.92 -7.72
N GLU A 107 31.51 -2.32 -7.78
CA GLU A 107 32.67 -2.93 -8.45
C GLU A 107 33.24 -4.15 -7.70
N GLU A 108 32.97 -4.28 -6.40
CA GLU A 108 33.30 -5.48 -5.63
C GLU A 108 32.37 -6.66 -5.94
N VAL A 109 31.22 -6.42 -6.58
CA VAL A 109 30.27 -7.45 -6.99
C VAL A 109 30.68 -7.99 -8.37
N PRO A 110 31.14 -9.26 -8.49
CA PRO A 110 31.68 -9.77 -9.75
C PRO A 110 30.70 -9.71 -10.92
N ASP A 111 29.41 -9.95 -10.66
CA ASP A 111 28.33 -9.91 -11.66
C ASP A 111 27.95 -8.48 -12.10
N LEU A 112 28.51 -7.43 -11.46
CA LEU A 112 28.24 -6.02 -11.74
C LEU A 112 29.49 -5.25 -12.18
N GLN A 113 30.64 -5.92 -12.34
CA GLN A 113 31.87 -5.25 -12.78
C GLN A 113 31.67 -4.60 -14.16
N GLY A 114 31.95 -3.30 -14.24
CA GLY A 114 31.70 -2.48 -15.43
C GLY A 114 30.23 -2.05 -15.64
N ASP A 115 29.27 -2.59 -14.87
CA ASP A 115 27.89 -2.10 -14.83
C ASP A 115 27.68 -1.02 -13.76
N ALA A 116 28.65 -0.80 -12.87
CA ALA A 116 28.57 0.22 -11.82
C ALA A 116 28.36 1.64 -12.39
N ASP A 117 28.88 1.92 -13.59
CA ASP A 117 28.67 3.21 -14.26
C ASP A 117 27.26 3.40 -14.82
N THR A 118 26.45 2.34 -14.88
CA THR A 118 25.01 2.44 -15.19
C THR A 118 24.18 2.87 -13.99
N MET A 119 24.78 2.92 -12.79
CA MET A 119 24.09 3.33 -11.56
C MET A 119 23.62 4.79 -11.65
N VAL A 120 22.33 5.00 -11.48
CA VAL A 120 21.71 6.31 -11.39
C VAL A 120 21.06 6.48 -10.02
N ARG A 121 21.51 7.46 -9.24
CA ARG A 121 20.82 7.87 -8.03
C ARG A 121 19.54 8.63 -8.38
N ARG A 122 18.40 8.09 -7.97
CA ARG A 122 17.06 8.60 -8.27
C ARG A 122 16.50 9.48 -7.15
N SER A 123 16.81 9.17 -5.89
CA SER A 123 16.44 10.01 -4.74
C SER A 123 17.45 9.91 -3.61
N LEU A 124 17.47 10.93 -2.74
CA LEU A 124 18.13 10.94 -1.44
C LEU A 124 17.31 11.85 -0.51
N VAL A 125 16.67 11.28 0.49
CA VAL A 125 15.64 11.95 1.30
C VAL A 125 15.84 11.64 2.78
N PRO A 126 15.61 12.58 3.71
CA PRO A 126 15.59 12.31 5.14
C PRO A 126 14.69 11.13 5.51
N HIS A 127 15.18 10.31 6.44
CA HIS A 127 14.49 9.14 6.98
C HIS A 127 14.72 9.11 8.49
N GLY A 128 13.83 9.78 9.24
CA GLY A 128 14.06 10.10 10.65
C GLY A 128 15.08 11.24 10.82
N ASN A 129 15.66 11.35 12.01
CA ASN A 129 16.48 12.52 12.38
C ASN A 129 17.94 12.43 11.91
N ASP A 130 18.52 11.23 11.88
CA ASP A 130 19.97 11.05 11.69
C ASP A 130 20.34 10.22 10.45
N SER A 131 19.34 9.78 9.67
CA SER A 131 19.56 8.92 8.51
C SER A 131 18.85 9.42 7.26
N LEU A 132 19.38 9.01 6.11
CA LEU A 132 18.84 9.25 4.78
C LEU A 132 18.41 7.91 4.16
N CYS A 133 17.47 8.00 3.25
CA CYS A 133 17.04 6.92 2.37
C CYS A 133 17.31 7.35 0.93
N ALA A 134 17.93 6.47 0.15
CA ALA A 134 18.14 6.66 -1.27
C ALA A 134 17.40 5.63 -2.10
N THR A 135 17.03 6.01 -3.32
CA THR A 135 16.71 5.04 -4.37
C THR A 135 17.74 5.15 -5.48
N ILE A 136 18.25 4.01 -5.94
CA ILE A 136 19.17 3.93 -7.08
C ILE A 136 18.63 2.96 -8.11
N SER A 137 18.85 3.24 -9.39
CA SER A 137 18.60 2.31 -10.49
C SER A 137 19.91 1.80 -11.06
N ILE A 138 19.99 0.53 -11.41
CA ILE A 138 21.16 -0.08 -12.05
C ILE A 138 20.73 -1.09 -13.10
N ILE A 139 21.45 -1.16 -14.21
CA ILE A 139 21.25 -2.16 -15.25
C ILE A 139 22.01 -3.43 -14.85
N THR A 140 21.31 -4.56 -14.71
CA THR A 140 21.92 -5.81 -14.28
C THR A 140 21.17 -7.03 -14.82
N SER A 141 21.87 -8.15 -14.95
CA SER A 141 21.31 -9.48 -15.21
C SER A 141 20.92 -10.23 -13.92
N LEU A 142 21.21 -9.67 -12.74
CA LEU A 142 20.87 -10.30 -11.46
C LEU A 142 19.37 -10.27 -11.20
N SER A 143 18.90 -11.26 -10.43
CA SER A 143 17.57 -11.17 -9.82
C SER A 143 17.58 -10.09 -8.73
N ALA A 144 16.39 -9.58 -8.37
CA ALA A 144 16.26 -8.57 -7.32
C ALA A 144 16.78 -9.05 -5.96
N ASP A 145 16.54 -10.32 -5.63
CA ASP A 145 17.00 -10.94 -4.38
C ASP A 145 18.52 -11.18 -4.42
N ASP A 146 19.07 -11.67 -5.54
CA ASP A 146 20.52 -11.86 -5.70
C ASP A 146 21.25 -10.52 -5.61
N LEU A 147 20.76 -9.49 -6.30
CA LEU A 147 21.34 -8.14 -6.25
C LEU A 147 21.39 -7.60 -4.83
N SER A 148 20.26 -7.69 -4.10
CA SER A 148 20.19 -7.24 -2.70
C SER A 148 21.13 -8.05 -1.80
N ALA A 149 21.24 -9.37 -2.00
CA ALA A 149 22.11 -10.23 -1.21
C ALA A 149 23.60 -9.98 -1.48
N GLN A 150 23.99 -9.79 -2.75
CA GLN A 150 25.38 -9.52 -3.13
C GLN A 150 25.82 -8.13 -2.65
N LEU A 151 24.98 -7.10 -2.78
CA LEU A 151 25.25 -5.76 -2.25
C LEU A 151 25.42 -5.74 -0.74
N ARG A 152 24.61 -6.52 0.01
CA ARG A 152 24.79 -6.65 1.47
C ARG A 152 26.13 -7.28 1.84
N ARG A 153 26.63 -8.24 1.04
CA ARG A 153 27.91 -8.90 1.28
C ARG A 153 29.09 -7.97 0.97
N ALA A 154 29.06 -7.33 -0.20
CA ALA A 154 30.10 -6.37 -0.60
C ALA A 154 30.11 -5.13 0.31
N GLY A 155 28.92 -4.62 0.67
CA GLY A 155 28.77 -3.44 1.52
C GLY A 155 28.96 -3.67 3.02
N ASN A 156 29.49 -4.81 3.48
CA ASN A 156 29.55 -5.17 4.91
C ASN A 156 30.38 -4.21 5.78
N GLY A 157 31.19 -3.33 5.17
CA GLY A 157 31.91 -2.24 5.85
C GLY A 157 31.17 -0.90 5.90
N TYR A 158 29.98 -0.82 5.28
CA TYR A 158 29.18 0.39 5.19
C TYR A 158 27.89 0.24 6.00
N PRO A 159 27.36 1.34 6.55
CA PRO A 159 26.10 1.32 7.32
C PRO A 159 24.84 1.12 6.46
N TYR A 160 24.99 0.77 5.19
CA TYR A 160 23.91 0.78 4.20
C TYR A 160 23.11 -0.52 4.20
N ASN A 161 21.79 -0.39 4.11
CA ASN A 161 20.87 -1.52 4.06
C ASN A 161 20.09 -1.55 2.73
N TYR A 162 20.29 -2.59 1.93
CA TYR A 162 19.79 -2.68 0.55
C TYR A 162 18.56 -3.57 0.43
N THR A 163 17.53 -3.11 -0.28
CA THR A 163 16.39 -3.96 -0.62
C THR A 163 15.75 -3.57 -1.93
N CYS A 164 15.39 -4.57 -2.74
CA CYS A 164 14.51 -4.39 -3.88
C CYS A 164 13.02 -4.53 -3.51
N LYS A 165 12.64 -4.92 -2.28
CA LYS A 165 11.24 -5.21 -1.95
C LYS A 165 10.42 -4.00 -1.55
N PHE A 166 11.09 -2.95 -1.05
CA PHE A 166 10.46 -1.70 -0.58
C PHE A 166 9.42 -1.89 0.53
N GLU A 167 9.52 -2.95 1.34
CA GLU A 167 8.63 -3.18 2.50
C GLU A 167 8.76 -2.05 3.54
N GLY A 168 7.62 -1.64 4.10
CA GLY A 168 7.51 -0.50 5.01
C GLY A 168 7.52 0.85 4.29
N ILE A 169 7.74 1.93 5.05
CA ILE A 169 7.73 3.28 4.51
C ILE A 169 9.06 3.60 3.81
N THR A 170 8.96 4.18 2.61
CA THR A 170 10.08 4.66 1.81
C THR A 170 9.83 6.11 1.42
N PRO A 171 10.59 7.09 1.94
CA PRO A 171 10.50 8.46 1.44
C PRO A 171 11.12 8.53 0.04
N LEU A 172 10.31 8.90 -0.94
CA LEU A 172 10.72 9.02 -2.35
C LEU A 172 11.19 10.43 -2.69
N TYR A 173 10.57 11.43 -2.07
CA TYR A 173 10.85 12.84 -2.31
C TYR A 173 10.45 13.66 -1.08
N GLU A 174 11.23 14.68 -0.74
CA GLU A 174 10.85 15.78 0.13
C GLU A 174 11.42 17.06 -0.46
N ASP A 175 10.62 18.13 -0.48
CA ASP A 175 11.07 19.43 -0.95
C ASP A 175 12.24 19.96 -0.10
N LYS A 176 13.22 20.59 -0.74
CA LYS A 176 14.43 21.09 -0.06
C LYS A 176 14.12 22.15 0.98
N ASN A 177 13.01 22.88 0.80
CA ASN A 177 12.56 23.90 1.74
C ASN A 177 11.65 23.35 2.85
N GLY A 178 11.48 22.02 2.91
CA GLY A 178 10.56 21.34 3.80
C GLY A 178 9.20 21.09 3.15
N ALA A 179 8.41 20.20 3.77
CA ALA A 179 7.09 19.82 3.27
C ALA A 179 5.96 20.25 4.23
N ASP A 180 4.89 20.74 3.64
CA ASP A 180 3.64 21.11 4.32
C ASP A 180 2.63 19.95 4.31
N VAL A 181 2.75 19.02 3.35
CA VAL A 181 1.77 17.93 3.14
C VAL A 181 2.51 16.63 2.80
N ASP A 182 2.07 15.52 3.40
CA ASP A 182 2.52 14.18 3.04
C ASP A 182 1.57 13.54 2.03
N ILE A 183 2.12 13.02 0.94
CA ILE A 183 1.45 12.13 -0.01
C ILE A 183 1.88 10.70 0.30
N ILE A 184 0.95 9.85 0.74
CA ILE A 184 1.25 8.46 1.09
C ILE A 184 0.65 7.52 0.05
N ALA A 185 1.51 6.88 -0.74
CA ALA A 185 1.14 5.94 -1.79
C ALA A 185 1.12 4.49 -1.29
N VAL A 186 0.02 3.78 -1.54
CA VAL A 186 -0.22 2.40 -1.13
C VAL A 186 -0.57 1.57 -2.37
N PRO A 187 0.28 0.61 -2.79
CA PRO A 187 0.11 -0.18 -4.00
C PRO A 187 -1.00 -1.24 -3.84
N GLY A 188 -1.30 -1.98 -4.91
CA GLY A 188 -2.30 -3.05 -4.92
C GLY A 188 -1.77 -4.44 -4.54
N LEU A 189 -2.68 -5.43 -4.57
CA LEU A 189 -2.40 -6.84 -4.30
C LEU A 189 -1.31 -7.41 -5.21
N GLY A 190 -0.37 -8.17 -4.65
CA GLY A 190 0.62 -8.93 -5.42
C GLY A 190 1.53 -8.05 -6.28
N SER A 191 1.71 -6.79 -5.91
CA SER A 191 2.43 -5.81 -6.71
C SER A 191 3.71 -5.33 -6.02
N HIS A 192 4.73 -5.01 -6.80
CA HIS A 192 5.98 -4.45 -6.29
C HIS A 192 5.78 -2.98 -5.92
N ALA A 193 6.07 -2.59 -4.67
CA ALA A 193 5.65 -1.28 -4.15
C ALA A 193 6.04 -0.09 -5.03
N LEU A 194 7.31 0.02 -5.43
CA LEU A 194 7.75 1.10 -6.33
C LEU A 194 7.30 0.87 -7.80
N GLY A 195 7.27 -0.38 -8.23
CA GLY A 195 7.05 -0.77 -9.62
C GLY A 195 5.60 -0.56 -10.07
N SER A 196 4.66 -0.55 -9.11
CA SER A 196 3.25 -0.22 -9.35
C SER A 196 3.07 1.18 -9.91
N TRP A 197 3.99 2.10 -9.61
CA TRP A 197 3.91 3.52 -10.01
C TRP A 197 4.94 3.91 -11.08
N LYS A 198 5.68 2.92 -11.59
CA LYS A 198 6.73 3.09 -12.60
C LYS A 198 6.13 3.13 -14.00
N SER A 199 6.63 4.01 -14.86
CA SER A 199 6.32 4.04 -16.29
C SER A 199 6.56 2.66 -16.92
N PRO A 200 5.69 2.19 -17.82
CA PRO A 200 5.91 0.95 -18.56
C PRO A 200 7.15 1.02 -19.47
N ASN A 201 7.52 2.22 -19.93
CA ASN A 201 8.54 2.44 -20.97
C ASN A 201 9.83 3.11 -20.46
N SER A 202 9.93 3.42 -19.16
CA SER A 202 11.10 4.09 -18.59
C SER A 202 11.29 3.77 -17.10
N ASP A 203 12.35 4.30 -16.51
CA ASP A 203 12.62 4.19 -15.07
C ASP A 203 11.92 5.24 -14.20
N ASP A 204 11.11 6.09 -14.82
CA ASP A 204 10.42 7.16 -14.13
C ASP A 204 9.28 6.61 -13.28
N VAL A 205 9.17 7.14 -12.07
CA VAL A 205 8.11 6.90 -11.11
C VAL A 205 7.43 8.24 -10.92
N TRP A 206 6.22 8.41 -11.42
CA TRP A 206 5.59 9.74 -11.48
C TRP A 206 5.44 10.40 -10.11
N LEU A 207 5.23 9.61 -9.06
CA LEU A 207 5.20 10.07 -7.66
C LEU A 207 6.52 10.75 -7.23
N ARG A 208 7.66 10.28 -7.75
CA ARG A 208 9.01 10.82 -7.45
C ARG A 208 9.45 11.86 -8.48
N ASP A 209 9.31 11.55 -9.77
CA ASP A 209 10.02 12.26 -10.85
C ASP A 209 9.18 13.33 -11.55
N PHE A 210 7.85 13.22 -11.45
CA PHE A 210 6.90 14.14 -12.09
C PHE A 210 6.26 15.05 -11.05
N LEU A 211 5.66 14.45 -10.02
CA LEU A 211 4.89 15.14 -8.99
C LEU A 211 5.73 16.16 -8.22
N SER A 212 6.99 15.83 -7.93
CA SER A 212 7.96 16.73 -7.27
C SER A 212 8.18 18.06 -8.01
N LYS A 213 7.96 18.08 -9.33
CA LYS A 213 8.12 19.28 -10.18
C LYS A 213 6.82 20.05 -10.36
N ASP A 214 5.70 19.43 -9.99
CA ASP A 214 4.35 19.87 -10.32
C ASP A 214 3.58 20.37 -9.10
N VAL A 215 3.93 19.89 -7.91
CA VAL A 215 3.31 20.28 -6.64
C VAL A 215 4.42 20.57 -5.61
N PRO A 216 4.63 21.84 -5.22
CA PRO A 216 5.70 22.23 -4.29
C PRO A 216 5.33 21.95 -2.84
N ASN A 217 6.33 21.97 -1.95
CA ASN A 217 6.18 21.81 -0.49
C ASN A 217 5.46 20.50 -0.08
N ILE A 218 5.75 19.41 -0.78
CA ILE A 218 5.23 18.09 -0.44
C ILE A 218 6.36 17.14 -0.06
N ARG A 219 5.98 16.11 0.69
CA ARG A 219 6.77 14.90 0.87
C ARG A 219 5.99 13.73 0.32
N VAL A 220 6.67 12.86 -0.41
CA VAL A 220 6.07 11.65 -1.00
C VAL A 220 6.64 10.43 -0.30
N LEU A 221 5.76 9.69 0.35
CA LEU A 221 6.04 8.44 1.04
C LEU A 221 5.38 7.29 0.30
N LEU A 222 6.14 6.23 0.06
CA LEU A 222 5.64 4.98 -0.47
C LEU A 222 5.57 3.95 0.65
N TYR A 223 4.44 3.25 0.79
CA TYR A 223 4.30 2.12 1.69
C TYR A 223 4.29 0.81 0.91
N GLY A 224 5.27 -0.06 1.17
CA GLY A 224 5.28 -1.43 0.64
C GLY A 224 4.85 -2.46 1.69
N TYR A 225 4.19 -3.51 1.24
CA TYR A 225 3.74 -4.62 2.08
C TYR A 225 3.74 -5.92 1.27
N ASP A 226 3.92 -7.06 1.94
CA ASP A 226 3.94 -8.36 1.28
C ASP A 226 2.51 -8.90 1.07
N THR A 227 2.12 -9.00 -0.19
CA THR A 227 0.96 -9.79 -0.63
C THR A 227 1.32 -10.71 -1.77
N THR A 228 2.49 -11.36 -1.66
CA THR A 228 2.88 -12.46 -2.53
C THR A 228 1.72 -13.44 -2.66
N LEU A 229 1.41 -13.85 -3.89
CA LEU A 229 0.25 -14.67 -4.19
C LEU A 229 0.58 -16.16 -4.16
N PRO A 230 1.33 -16.73 -5.13
CA PRO A 230 1.76 -18.11 -5.01
C PRO A 230 2.91 -18.23 -4.01
N GLY A 231 2.84 -19.23 -3.13
CA GLY A 231 3.88 -19.56 -2.17
C GLY A 231 3.91 -18.69 -0.92
N SER A 232 2.87 -17.90 -0.65
CA SER A 232 2.82 -17.08 0.56
C SER A 232 2.76 -17.93 1.81
N LEU A 233 3.55 -17.57 2.82
CA LEU A 233 3.49 -18.18 4.15
C LEU A 233 2.68 -17.32 5.15
N SER A 234 2.19 -16.16 4.71
CA SER A 234 1.45 -15.22 5.54
C SER A 234 -0.04 -15.54 5.59
N LYS A 235 -0.64 -15.47 6.78
CA LYS A 235 -2.09 -15.56 7.02
C LYS A 235 -2.75 -14.19 7.21
N GLN A 236 -2.02 -13.11 6.94
CA GLN A 236 -2.54 -11.76 7.18
C GLN A 236 -3.82 -11.52 6.39
N SER A 237 -4.84 -11.00 7.06
CA SER A 237 -6.07 -10.54 6.42
C SER A 237 -5.93 -9.10 5.91
N ILE A 238 -6.95 -8.59 5.22
CA ILE A 238 -7.03 -7.18 4.83
C ILE A 238 -7.05 -6.29 6.08
N GLU A 239 -7.70 -6.73 7.16
CA GLU A 239 -7.61 -6.07 8.47
C GLU A 239 -6.17 -6.03 8.98
N ASP A 240 -5.45 -7.15 9.03
CA ASP A 240 -4.09 -7.16 9.56
C ASP A 240 -3.17 -6.21 8.79
N LEU A 241 -3.29 -6.20 7.46
CA LEU A 241 -2.53 -5.31 6.58
C LEU A 241 -2.89 -3.83 6.80
N GLY A 242 -4.18 -3.50 6.95
CA GLY A 242 -4.64 -2.13 7.23
C GLY A 242 -4.22 -1.64 8.61
N GLY A 243 -4.20 -2.54 9.61
CA GLY A 243 -3.66 -2.27 10.94
C GLY A 243 -2.15 -2.02 10.90
N ALA A 244 -1.39 -2.83 10.16
CA ALA A 244 0.04 -2.62 10.00
C ALA A 244 0.37 -1.30 9.30
N LEU A 245 -0.40 -0.92 8.27
CA LEU A 245 -0.28 0.37 7.60
C LEU A 245 -0.46 1.53 8.59
N LEU A 246 -1.52 1.48 9.41
CA LEU A 246 -1.81 2.48 10.44
C LEU A 246 -0.65 2.65 11.42
N GLU A 247 -0.19 1.56 12.02
CA GLU A 247 0.86 1.59 13.04
C GLU A 247 2.20 2.07 12.45
N GLN A 248 2.54 1.67 11.22
CA GLN A 248 3.78 2.12 10.59
C GLN A 248 3.77 3.62 10.25
N ILE A 249 2.65 4.17 9.77
CA ILE A 249 2.55 5.61 9.50
C ILE A 249 2.66 6.40 10.80
N ILE A 250 1.98 5.95 11.86
CA ILE A 250 2.07 6.58 13.19
C ILE A 250 3.52 6.55 13.69
N ALA A 251 4.18 5.40 13.65
CA ALA A 251 5.55 5.26 14.14
C ALA A 251 6.53 6.15 13.36
N TYR A 252 6.42 6.16 12.03
CA TYR A 252 7.27 6.98 11.16
C TYR A 252 7.13 8.47 11.47
N ARG A 253 5.89 8.96 11.54
CA ARG A 253 5.60 10.39 11.74
C ARG A 253 5.83 10.86 13.17
N ALA A 254 5.77 9.95 14.14
CA ALA A 254 6.22 10.23 15.51
C ALA A 254 7.74 10.38 15.56
N GLY A 255 8.49 9.59 14.79
CA GLY A 255 9.95 9.61 14.77
C GLY A 255 10.57 10.90 14.19
N ASP A 256 9.88 11.55 13.25
CA ASP A 256 10.34 12.78 12.58
C ASP A 256 9.56 14.04 12.98
N GLY A 257 8.64 13.93 13.96
CA GLY A 257 7.86 15.05 14.46
C GLY A 257 6.78 15.58 13.50
N THR A 258 6.40 14.82 12.46
CA THR A 258 5.44 15.25 11.44
C THR A 258 3.99 14.83 11.70
N SER A 259 3.66 14.32 12.89
CA SER A 259 2.33 13.79 13.24
C SER A 259 1.13 14.68 12.89
N HIS A 260 1.28 16.01 12.87
CA HIS A 260 0.19 16.95 12.54
C HIS A 260 0.18 17.43 11.08
N ARG A 261 1.19 17.06 10.28
CA ARG A 261 1.30 17.47 8.87
C ARG A 261 0.14 16.89 8.05
N PRO A 262 -0.63 17.67 7.27
CA PRO A 262 -1.70 17.13 6.44
C PRO A 262 -1.29 15.92 5.61
N ILE A 263 -2.19 14.94 5.44
CA ILE A 263 -1.98 13.71 4.67
C ILE A 263 -2.99 13.62 3.53
N ILE A 264 -2.47 13.32 2.34
CA ILE A 264 -3.23 12.83 1.20
C ILE A 264 -2.83 11.38 0.94
N PHE A 265 -3.79 10.46 0.97
CA PHE A 265 -3.55 9.06 0.61
C PHE A 265 -3.78 8.82 -0.87
N THR A 266 -2.90 8.03 -1.49
CA THR A 266 -3.01 7.56 -2.87
C THR A 266 -3.04 6.04 -2.85
N GLY A 267 -4.22 5.44 -3.02
CA GLY A 267 -4.42 3.99 -2.93
C GLY A 267 -4.74 3.36 -4.28
N HIS A 268 -3.97 2.36 -4.69
CA HIS A 268 -4.29 1.53 -5.85
C HIS A 268 -4.92 0.20 -5.42
N SER A 269 -6.07 -0.14 -6.01
CA SER A 269 -6.72 -1.43 -5.81
C SER A 269 -6.85 -1.79 -4.32
N LEU A 270 -6.29 -2.93 -3.88
CA LEU A 270 -6.27 -3.35 -2.46
C LEU A 270 -5.72 -2.26 -1.52
N GLY A 271 -4.73 -1.48 -1.94
CA GLY A 271 -4.15 -0.41 -1.13
C GLY A 271 -5.17 0.63 -0.67
N GLY A 272 -6.19 0.91 -1.49
CA GLY A 272 -7.31 1.77 -1.08
C GLY A 272 -8.18 1.17 0.02
N LEU A 273 -8.39 -0.15 0.02
CA LEU A 273 -9.09 -0.84 1.10
C LEU A 273 -8.26 -0.83 2.39
N LEU A 274 -6.94 -0.98 2.30
CA LEU A 274 -6.04 -0.87 3.46
C LEU A 274 -6.09 0.52 4.08
N ILE A 275 -6.12 1.57 3.25
CA ILE A 275 -6.27 2.97 3.71
C ILE A 275 -7.61 3.14 4.44
N LYS A 276 -8.72 2.62 3.89
CA LYS A 276 -10.03 2.69 4.54
C LYS A 276 -10.01 2.01 5.91
N GLU A 277 -9.47 0.81 5.99
CA GLU A 277 -9.36 0.06 7.23
C GLU A 277 -8.49 0.81 8.26
N ALA A 278 -7.35 1.37 7.84
CA ALA A 278 -6.50 2.19 8.69
C ALA A 278 -7.24 3.41 9.24
N LEU A 279 -8.01 4.11 8.41
CA LEU A 279 -8.78 5.30 8.82
C LEU A 279 -9.96 4.95 9.74
N VAL A 280 -10.66 3.83 9.49
CA VAL A 280 -11.69 3.32 10.40
C VAL A 280 -11.10 3.05 11.78
N ARG A 281 -9.94 2.38 11.83
CA ARG A 281 -9.24 2.11 13.09
C ARG A 281 -8.74 3.38 13.79
N ALA A 282 -8.13 4.30 13.05
CA ALA A 282 -7.65 5.58 13.57
C ALA A 282 -8.80 6.37 14.23
N ARG A 283 -10.01 6.27 13.69
CA ARG A 283 -11.20 6.96 14.20
C ARG A 283 -11.89 6.29 15.37
N ARG A 284 -11.81 4.97 15.46
CA ARG A 284 -12.50 4.19 16.50
C ARG A 284 -11.64 3.98 17.75
N ARG A 285 -10.31 4.00 17.61
CA ARG A 285 -9.38 3.85 18.73
C ARG A 285 -9.15 5.19 19.44
N ARG A 286 -8.97 5.14 20.77
CA ARG A 286 -8.90 6.33 21.64
C ARG A 286 -7.50 6.83 21.98
N SER A 287 -6.46 6.44 21.24
CA SER A 287 -5.11 6.98 21.49
C SER A 287 -4.90 8.31 20.78
N ASN A 288 -4.03 9.18 21.34
CA ASN A 288 -3.71 10.48 20.74
C ASN A 288 -3.16 10.31 19.32
N ALA A 289 -2.22 9.39 19.11
CA ALA A 289 -1.64 9.16 17.79
C ALA A 289 -2.66 8.74 16.71
N ASN A 290 -3.67 7.93 17.08
CA ASN A 290 -4.76 7.56 16.18
C ASN A 290 -5.64 8.77 15.83
N SER A 291 -5.96 9.58 16.85
CA SER A 291 -6.71 10.84 16.68
C SER A 291 -5.96 11.83 15.79
N ASP A 292 -4.66 11.99 15.99
CA ASP A 292 -3.82 12.90 15.23
C ASP A 292 -3.72 12.46 13.78
N LEU A 293 -3.52 11.16 13.51
CA LEU A 293 -3.53 10.64 12.15
C LEU A 293 -4.87 10.89 11.46
N SER A 294 -5.99 10.61 12.14
CA SER A 294 -7.32 10.86 11.57
C SER A 294 -7.55 12.34 11.26
N LYS A 295 -7.13 13.25 12.15
CA LYS A 295 -7.27 14.71 11.93
C LYS A 295 -6.38 15.20 10.80
N ALA A 296 -5.15 14.69 10.73
CA ALA A 296 -4.17 15.00 9.70
C ALA A 296 -4.59 14.49 8.31
N SER A 297 -5.37 13.41 8.25
CA SER A 297 -5.86 12.85 6.99
C SER A 297 -6.93 13.74 6.35
N TYR A 298 -6.76 14.11 5.09
CA TYR A 298 -7.67 15.00 4.38
C TYR A 298 -8.21 14.42 3.07
N GLY A 299 -7.34 14.08 2.12
CA GLY A 299 -7.74 13.67 0.78
C GLY A 299 -7.39 12.21 0.48
N LEU A 300 -8.24 11.54 -0.29
CA LEU A 300 -8.06 10.17 -0.76
C LEU A 300 -8.14 10.15 -2.29
N LEU A 301 -7.04 9.81 -2.95
CA LEU A 301 -7.02 9.48 -4.38
C LEU A 301 -7.05 7.96 -4.52
N PHE A 302 -8.14 7.43 -5.06
CA PHE A 302 -8.39 6.00 -5.18
C PHE A 302 -8.40 5.55 -6.63
N PHE A 303 -7.50 4.64 -6.99
CA PHE A 303 -7.34 4.10 -8.32
C PHE A 303 -7.85 2.65 -8.36
N GLY A 304 -9.01 2.43 -8.97
CA GLY A 304 -9.60 1.10 -9.15
C GLY A 304 -9.82 0.35 -7.83
N VAL A 305 -10.24 1.03 -6.76
CA VAL A 305 -10.40 0.39 -5.45
C VAL A 305 -11.64 -0.52 -5.46
N PRO A 306 -11.50 -1.83 -5.21
CA PRO A 306 -12.59 -2.79 -5.36
C PRO A 306 -13.53 -2.78 -4.14
N ASN A 307 -14.26 -1.69 -3.92
CA ASN A 307 -15.13 -1.55 -2.73
C ASN A 307 -16.26 -2.59 -2.69
N LEU A 308 -16.66 -3.09 -3.85
CA LEU A 308 -17.67 -4.15 -4.01
C LEU A 308 -17.06 -5.49 -4.48
N GLY A 309 -15.73 -5.57 -4.52
CA GLY A 309 -15.00 -6.78 -4.90
C GLY A 309 -14.22 -6.65 -6.20
N LEU A 310 -13.27 -7.58 -6.37
CA LEU A 310 -12.36 -7.73 -7.50
C LEU A 310 -12.77 -8.95 -8.34
N ARG A 311 -12.91 -8.78 -9.66
CA ARG A 311 -13.27 -9.84 -10.61
C ARG A 311 -12.02 -10.52 -11.17
N ASN A 312 -11.52 -11.52 -10.44
CA ASN A 312 -10.35 -12.30 -10.87
C ASN A 312 -10.37 -13.71 -10.25
N ASP A 313 -11.27 -14.56 -10.72
CA ASP A 313 -11.51 -15.90 -10.15
C ASP A 313 -10.27 -16.80 -10.17
N GLN A 314 -9.35 -16.55 -11.09
CA GLN A 314 -8.10 -17.29 -11.25
C GLN A 314 -7.19 -17.17 -10.03
N LEU A 315 -7.32 -16.07 -9.27
CA LEU A 315 -6.63 -15.92 -8.00
C LEU A 315 -7.06 -16.96 -6.96
N ARG A 316 -8.32 -17.43 -6.96
CA ARG A 316 -8.77 -18.51 -6.06
C ARG A 316 -7.99 -19.78 -6.31
N THR A 317 -7.82 -20.14 -7.58
CA THR A 317 -7.06 -21.31 -7.99
C THR A 317 -5.58 -21.16 -7.65
N LEU A 318 -5.02 -19.97 -7.89
CA LEU A 318 -3.62 -19.65 -7.63
C LEU A 318 -3.22 -19.83 -6.17
N VAL A 319 -4.10 -19.46 -5.22
CA VAL A 319 -3.80 -19.50 -3.77
C VAL A 319 -4.44 -20.69 -3.04
N ARG A 320 -5.03 -21.63 -3.76
CA ARG A 320 -5.80 -22.73 -3.16
C ARG A 320 -4.94 -23.54 -2.17
N GLY A 321 -5.41 -23.68 -0.93
CA GLY A 321 -4.72 -24.39 0.13
C GLY A 321 -3.55 -23.62 0.75
N GLN A 322 -3.33 -22.36 0.36
CA GLN A 322 -2.27 -21.52 0.90
C GLN A 322 -2.76 -20.67 2.09
N PRO A 323 -1.87 -20.28 3.01
CA PRO A 323 -2.18 -19.41 4.15
C PRO A 323 -2.96 -18.13 3.84
N ASN A 324 -2.75 -17.52 2.66
CA ASN A 324 -3.36 -16.27 2.22
C ASN A 324 -4.73 -16.44 1.51
N GLU A 325 -5.27 -17.66 1.43
CA GLU A 325 -6.54 -17.94 0.73
C GLU A 325 -7.72 -17.11 1.26
N ALA A 326 -7.78 -16.88 2.58
CA ALA A 326 -8.84 -16.09 3.21
C ALA A 326 -8.85 -14.63 2.73
N LEU A 327 -7.68 -14.00 2.62
CA LEU A 327 -7.55 -12.62 2.11
C LEU A 327 -8.10 -12.52 0.69
N ILE A 328 -7.78 -13.49 -0.16
CA ILE A 328 -8.26 -13.54 -1.55
C ILE A 328 -9.77 -13.79 -1.59
N HIS A 329 -10.28 -14.68 -0.74
CA HIS A 329 -11.71 -14.93 -0.63
C HIS A 329 -12.50 -13.67 -0.25
N ASP A 330 -12.00 -12.88 0.70
CA ASP A 330 -12.63 -11.64 1.15
C ASP A 330 -12.62 -10.53 0.08
N LEU A 331 -11.65 -10.56 -0.83
CA LEU A 331 -11.49 -9.56 -1.89
C LEU A 331 -12.30 -9.86 -3.16
N LEU A 332 -12.44 -11.14 -3.51
CA LEU A 332 -12.96 -11.54 -4.81
C LEU A 332 -14.49 -11.58 -4.88
N VAL A 333 -15.02 -11.19 -6.03
CA VAL A 333 -16.43 -11.33 -6.42
C VAL A 333 -16.51 -11.90 -7.83
N ASP A 334 -17.47 -12.79 -8.09
CA ASP A 334 -17.77 -13.22 -9.45
C ASP A 334 -18.65 -12.16 -10.18
N SER A 335 -19.10 -12.44 -11.40
CA SER A 335 -19.87 -11.47 -12.19
C SER A 335 -21.19 -11.04 -11.55
N ASP A 336 -21.81 -11.94 -10.77
CA ASP A 336 -23.21 -11.86 -10.33
C ASP A 336 -23.36 -11.91 -8.80
N SER A 337 -22.24 -12.01 -8.08
CA SER A 337 -22.21 -12.09 -6.63
C SER A 337 -22.28 -10.73 -5.97
N GLU A 338 -22.84 -10.76 -4.76
CA GLU A 338 -22.76 -9.69 -3.80
C GLU A 338 -21.34 -9.54 -3.23
N PRO A 339 -20.94 -8.34 -2.78
CA PRO A 339 -19.67 -8.17 -2.09
C PRO A 339 -19.57 -9.08 -0.86
N SER A 340 -18.34 -9.48 -0.51
CA SER A 340 -18.09 -10.29 0.68
C SER A 340 -18.57 -9.60 1.95
N THR A 341 -18.87 -10.37 2.99
CA THR A 341 -19.24 -9.84 4.31
C THR A 341 -18.19 -8.88 4.85
N PHE A 342 -16.92 -9.15 4.58
CA PHE A 342 -15.80 -8.26 4.90
C PHE A 342 -15.97 -6.89 4.23
N LEU A 343 -16.13 -6.85 2.90
CA LEU A 343 -16.21 -5.61 2.14
C LEU A 343 -17.45 -4.79 2.51
N LYS A 344 -18.60 -5.45 2.70
CA LYS A 344 -19.83 -4.79 3.19
C LYS A 344 -19.60 -4.11 4.53
N ARG A 345 -19.04 -4.85 5.49
CA ARG A 345 -18.73 -4.31 6.82
C ARG A 345 -17.73 -3.16 6.75
N LEU A 346 -16.66 -3.28 5.97
CA LEU A 346 -15.67 -2.20 5.82
C LEU A 346 -16.32 -0.95 5.23
N ALA A 347 -17.17 -1.08 4.21
CA ALA A 347 -17.89 0.03 3.62
C ALA A 347 -18.82 0.72 4.63
N ASP A 348 -19.59 -0.04 5.40
CA ASP A 348 -20.48 0.49 6.44
C ASP A 348 -19.71 1.23 7.53
N GLN A 349 -18.63 0.63 8.03
CA GLN A 349 -17.80 1.22 9.08
C GLN A 349 -17.07 2.47 8.60
N PHE A 350 -16.59 2.48 7.35
CA PHE A 350 -15.98 3.64 6.73
C PHE A 350 -16.99 4.76 6.53
N SER A 351 -18.20 4.45 6.07
CA SER A 351 -19.31 5.40 5.97
C SER A 351 -19.62 6.05 7.32
N GLU A 352 -19.92 5.22 8.33
CA GLU A 352 -20.29 5.68 9.67
C GLU A 352 -19.19 6.51 10.32
N SER A 353 -17.95 6.04 10.22
CA SER A 353 -16.84 6.66 10.95
C SER A 353 -16.24 7.84 10.19
N CYS A 354 -16.29 7.90 8.86
CA CYS A 354 -15.49 8.84 8.07
C CYS A 354 -16.30 9.88 7.27
N LYS A 355 -17.64 9.79 7.29
CA LYS A 355 -18.53 10.73 6.60
C LYS A 355 -18.27 12.18 7.00
N GLY A 356 -17.99 13.02 6.00
CA GLY A 356 -17.77 14.47 6.17
C GLY A 356 -16.35 14.87 6.55
N HIS A 357 -15.42 13.92 6.69
CA HIS A 357 -14.04 14.23 7.12
C HIS A 357 -13.00 14.17 6.02
N TYR A 358 -13.24 13.37 4.98
CA TYR A 358 -12.27 13.16 3.90
C TYR A 358 -12.88 13.51 2.54
N ARG A 359 -12.08 14.18 1.71
CA ARG A 359 -12.37 14.40 0.28
C ARG A 359 -11.89 13.18 -0.50
N VAL A 360 -12.69 12.67 -1.43
CA VAL A 360 -12.36 11.45 -2.18
C VAL A 360 -12.48 11.73 -3.66
N VAL A 361 -11.41 11.40 -4.40
CA VAL A 361 -11.39 11.37 -5.86
C VAL A 361 -11.14 9.94 -6.29
N THR A 362 -11.98 9.41 -7.17
CA THR A 362 -11.86 8.06 -7.67
C THR A 362 -11.51 8.04 -9.16
N PHE A 363 -10.62 7.13 -9.54
CA PHE A 363 -10.21 6.86 -10.91
C PHE A 363 -10.52 5.41 -11.23
N PHE A 364 -11.17 5.15 -12.36
CA PHE A 364 -11.60 3.80 -12.72
C PHE A 364 -11.31 3.45 -14.18
N GLU A 365 -11.06 2.16 -14.41
CA GLU A 365 -10.64 1.61 -15.69
C GLU A 365 -11.80 1.54 -16.71
N ARG A 366 -11.44 1.65 -17.99
CA ARG A 366 -12.37 1.47 -19.13
C ARG A 366 -11.88 0.44 -20.15
N THR A 367 -10.66 -0.08 -19.99
CA THR A 367 -10.12 -1.17 -20.83
C THR A 367 -10.05 -2.46 -20.02
N LEU A 368 -10.27 -3.60 -20.69
CA LEU A 368 -10.15 -4.91 -20.04
C LEU A 368 -8.70 -5.21 -19.71
N SER A 369 -8.45 -5.74 -18.52
CA SER A 369 -7.13 -6.22 -18.11
C SER A 369 -6.94 -7.68 -18.54
N PRO A 370 -5.71 -8.09 -18.92
CA PRO A 370 -5.41 -9.50 -19.12
C PRO A 370 -5.51 -10.27 -17.79
N THR A 371 -6.03 -11.49 -17.83
CA THR A 371 -6.20 -12.34 -16.64
C THR A 371 -5.22 -13.51 -16.66
N LEU A 372 -5.04 -14.15 -15.50
CA LEU A 372 -4.14 -15.28 -15.36
C LEU A 372 -4.75 -16.55 -15.97
N GLU A 373 -3.94 -17.35 -16.63
CA GLU A 373 -4.30 -18.66 -17.13
C GLU A 373 -3.08 -19.58 -16.99
N LEU A 374 -3.34 -20.85 -16.70
CA LEU A 374 -2.29 -21.86 -16.66
C LEU A 374 -2.02 -22.30 -18.10
N ASP A 375 -0.79 -22.12 -18.56
CA ASP A 375 -0.38 -22.61 -19.87
C ASP A 375 -0.24 -24.14 -19.90
N GLN A 376 0.07 -24.69 -21.06
CA GLN A 376 0.24 -26.13 -21.26
C GLN A 376 1.41 -26.72 -20.45
N ASP A 377 2.36 -25.89 -20.04
CA ASP A 377 3.54 -26.25 -19.25
C ASP A 377 3.31 -26.12 -17.73
N GLY A 378 2.08 -25.76 -17.31
CA GLY A 378 1.75 -25.55 -15.90
C GLY A 378 2.26 -24.24 -15.32
N LYS A 379 2.61 -23.25 -16.16
CA LYS A 379 3.04 -21.92 -15.73
C LYS A 379 1.90 -20.91 -15.85
N TRP A 380 1.81 -20.04 -14.85
CA TRP A 380 0.84 -18.95 -14.86
C TRP A 380 1.28 -17.85 -15.83
N ARG A 381 0.43 -17.54 -16.80
CA ARG A 381 0.63 -16.45 -17.77
C ARG A 381 -0.57 -15.54 -17.83
N LYS A 382 -0.37 -14.30 -18.29
CA LYS A 382 -1.44 -13.32 -18.49
C LYS A 382 -2.13 -13.51 -19.86
N THR A 383 -2.46 -14.74 -20.22
CA THR A 383 -3.10 -15.11 -21.51
C THR A 383 -4.59 -15.39 -21.37
N GLY A 384 -5.10 -15.38 -20.13
CA GLY A 384 -6.50 -15.66 -19.85
C GLY A 384 -7.44 -14.62 -20.45
N ARG A 385 -8.72 -14.98 -20.52
CA ARG A 385 -9.78 -14.12 -21.05
C ARG A 385 -9.75 -12.74 -20.38
N PRO A 386 -9.57 -11.64 -21.13
CA PRO A 386 -9.54 -10.31 -20.54
C PRO A 386 -10.84 -9.99 -19.80
N SER A 387 -10.71 -9.26 -18.69
CA SER A 387 -11.84 -8.89 -17.84
C SER A 387 -11.68 -7.47 -17.29
N LEU A 388 -12.80 -6.80 -17.04
CA LEU A 388 -12.82 -5.59 -16.23
C LEU A 388 -12.70 -6.02 -14.77
N LEU A 389 -11.53 -5.80 -14.16
CA LEU A 389 -11.21 -6.32 -12.84
C LEU A 389 -12.03 -5.62 -11.76
N VAL A 390 -12.26 -4.32 -11.92
CA VAL A 390 -13.04 -3.51 -10.98
C VAL A 390 -14.06 -2.69 -11.76
N THR A 391 -15.32 -2.89 -11.46
CA THR A 391 -16.39 -2.14 -12.13
C THR A 391 -16.39 -0.68 -11.68
N GLU A 392 -16.93 0.21 -12.52
CA GLU A 392 -17.20 1.60 -12.14
C GLU A 392 -17.99 1.67 -10.83
N LYS A 393 -19.08 0.89 -10.73
CA LYS A 393 -19.88 0.79 -9.49
C LYS A 393 -19.04 0.38 -8.28
N SER A 394 -18.15 -0.61 -8.42
CA SER A 394 -17.24 -1.02 -7.34
C SER A 394 -16.29 0.11 -6.95
N THR A 395 -15.75 0.84 -7.91
CA THR A 395 -14.80 1.94 -7.64
C THR A 395 -15.47 3.15 -6.98
N THR A 396 -16.65 3.55 -7.45
CA THR A 396 -17.36 4.74 -6.97
C THR A 396 -18.17 4.50 -5.68
N SER A 397 -18.44 3.25 -5.31
CA SER A 397 -19.09 2.88 -4.04
C SER A 397 -18.16 3.03 -2.84
N THR A 398 -17.68 4.25 -2.59
CA THR A 398 -16.66 4.50 -1.55
C THR A 398 -17.20 4.36 -0.12
N GLY A 399 -18.52 4.33 0.06
CA GLY A 399 -19.17 4.39 1.37
C GLY A 399 -19.47 5.82 1.82
N LEU A 400 -18.96 6.85 1.15
CA LEU A 400 -19.28 8.25 1.47
C LEU A 400 -20.37 8.78 0.54
N VAL A 401 -21.48 9.22 1.13
CA VAL A 401 -22.68 9.71 0.40
C VAL A 401 -22.44 11.03 -0.36
N ALA A 402 -21.31 11.70 -0.10
CA ALA A 402 -20.99 13.04 -0.61
C ALA A 402 -19.79 13.06 -1.58
N VAL A 403 -19.46 11.93 -2.22
CA VAL A 403 -18.52 11.99 -3.35
C VAL A 403 -19.25 12.62 -4.52
N ALA A 404 -18.82 13.81 -4.91
CA ALA A 404 -19.42 14.54 -6.00
C ALA A 404 -19.18 13.78 -7.32
N GLU A 405 -20.17 13.77 -8.23
CA GLU A 405 -20.06 13.00 -9.47
C GLU A 405 -18.81 13.40 -10.28
N GLU A 406 -18.43 14.68 -10.23
CA GLU A 406 -17.23 15.22 -10.88
C GLU A 406 -15.90 14.72 -10.31
N ASP A 407 -15.91 14.05 -9.16
CA ASP A 407 -14.74 13.44 -8.53
C ASP A 407 -14.63 11.94 -8.86
N ASN A 408 -15.52 11.40 -9.71
CA ASN A 408 -15.41 10.06 -10.29
C ASN A 408 -14.94 10.14 -11.74
N ILE A 409 -13.70 9.74 -12.00
CA ILE A 409 -13.00 10.01 -13.26
C ILE A 409 -12.70 8.70 -13.98
N ALA A 410 -13.25 8.54 -15.18
CA ALA A 410 -12.92 7.42 -16.05
C ALA A 410 -11.56 7.67 -16.74
N LEU A 411 -10.67 6.68 -16.72
CA LEU A 411 -9.44 6.68 -17.50
C LEU A 411 -9.48 5.54 -18.53
N ASN A 412 -9.09 5.83 -19.77
CA ASN A 412 -9.14 4.85 -20.86
C ASN A 412 -7.91 3.94 -20.87
N THR A 413 -7.78 3.15 -19.81
CA THR A 413 -6.68 2.22 -19.56
C THR A 413 -7.18 0.98 -18.82
N ASP A 414 -6.35 -0.06 -18.76
CA ASP A 414 -6.54 -1.21 -17.88
C ASP A 414 -6.27 -0.87 -16.41
N HIS A 415 -6.59 -1.80 -15.51
CA HIS A 415 -6.48 -1.66 -14.05
C HIS A 415 -5.07 -1.28 -13.57
N SER A 416 -4.04 -1.76 -14.27
CA SER A 416 -2.65 -1.50 -13.89
C SER A 416 -2.16 -0.16 -14.44
N GLY A 417 -2.65 0.27 -15.60
CA GLY A 417 -2.31 1.53 -16.23
C GLY A 417 -2.94 2.74 -15.53
N LEU A 418 -3.94 2.54 -14.66
CA LEU A 418 -4.52 3.61 -13.83
C LEU A 418 -3.47 4.43 -13.07
N VAL A 419 -2.34 3.83 -12.72
CA VAL A 419 -1.28 4.41 -11.89
C VAL A 419 0.08 4.47 -12.59
N LYS A 420 0.11 4.24 -13.90
CA LYS A 420 1.35 4.22 -14.69
C LYS A 420 1.27 5.23 -15.81
N TYR A 421 2.16 6.22 -15.76
CA TYR A 421 2.22 7.29 -16.74
C TYR A 421 3.62 7.36 -17.35
N ASP A 422 3.67 7.55 -18.66
CA ASP A 422 4.92 7.63 -19.42
C ASP A 422 5.52 9.03 -19.45
N SER A 423 4.72 10.07 -19.24
CA SER A 423 5.22 11.45 -19.27
C SER A 423 4.37 12.42 -18.46
N ARG A 424 4.98 13.55 -18.08
CA ARG A 424 4.33 14.70 -17.42
C ARG A 424 3.22 15.36 -18.25
N SER A 425 3.22 15.16 -19.56
CA SER A 425 2.23 15.71 -20.49
C SER A 425 1.15 14.72 -20.90
N GLN A 426 1.21 13.46 -20.43
CA GLN A 426 0.17 12.48 -20.69
C GLN A 426 -1.18 12.97 -20.12
N GLY A 427 -2.24 12.92 -20.92
CA GLY A 427 -3.56 13.46 -20.58
C GLY A 427 -4.06 12.99 -19.21
N ASP A 428 -4.07 11.69 -18.97
CA ASP A 428 -4.53 11.10 -17.71
C ASP A 428 -3.74 11.61 -16.49
N TYR A 429 -2.41 11.71 -16.62
CA TYR A 429 -1.57 12.27 -15.55
C TYR A 429 -1.91 13.72 -15.25
N THR A 430 -2.18 14.56 -16.27
CA THR A 430 -2.53 15.97 -16.03
C THR A 430 -3.82 16.13 -15.23
N ILE A 431 -4.79 15.23 -15.42
CA ILE A 431 -6.04 15.20 -14.65
C ILE A 431 -5.74 14.80 -13.20
N VAL A 432 -4.98 13.73 -13.01
CA VAL A 432 -4.59 13.21 -11.69
C VAL A 432 -3.82 14.25 -10.90
N ARG A 433 -2.83 14.90 -11.53
CA ARG A 433 -2.04 15.98 -10.96
C ARG A 433 -2.92 17.14 -10.49
N GLU A 434 -3.86 17.59 -11.32
CA GLU A 434 -4.72 18.72 -10.96
C GLU A 434 -5.63 18.39 -9.77
N ARG A 435 -6.19 17.17 -9.72
CA ARG A 435 -6.98 16.72 -8.56
C ARG A 435 -6.15 16.63 -7.29
N LEU A 436 -4.94 16.08 -7.39
CA LEU A 436 -4.01 15.98 -6.26
C LEU A 436 -3.63 17.37 -5.75
N ARG A 437 -3.30 18.31 -6.65
CA ARG A 437 -2.91 19.68 -6.30
C ARG A 437 -4.01 20.40 -5.51
N ARG A 438 -5.27 20.30 -5.95
CA ARG A 438 -6.41 20.88 -5.20
C ARG A 438 -6.52 20.32 -3.79
N LEU A 439 -6.40 18.98 -3.66
CA LEU A 439 -6.44 18.34 -2.35
C LEU A 439 -5.29 18.80 -1.45
N VAL A 440 -4.09 18.99 -2.00
CA VAL A 440 -2.94 19.55 -1.25
C VAL A 440 -3.23 20.98 -0.78
N ASP A 441 -3.73 21.84 -1.66
CA ASP A 441 -4.04 23.24 -1.34
C ASP A 441 -5.11 23.33 -0.24
N GLU A 442 -6.19 22.55 -0.36
CA GLU A 442 -7.28 22.50 0.63
C GLU A 442 -6.83 21.90 1.97
N ALA A 443 -5.99 20.86 1.95
CA ALA A 443 -5.54 20.17 3.16
C ALA A 443 -4.76 21.07 4.11
N LYS A 444 -3.92 21.98 3.58
CA LYS A 444 -3.13 22.93 4.39
C LYS A 444 -4.02 23.78 5.30
N LEU A 445 -5.15 24.23 4.78
CA LEU A 445 -6.10 25.06 5.53
C LEU A 445 -6.96 24.22 6.47
N GLU A 446 -7.60 23.18 5.95
CA GLU A 446 -8.62 22.42 6.67
C GLU A 446 -8.04 21.58 7.82
N VAL A 447 -6.86 20.99 7.63
CA VAL A 447 -6.21 20.23 8.70
C VAL A 447 -5.72 21.15 9.81
N SER A 448 -5.18 22.31 9.46
CA SER A 448 -4.76 23.32 10.44
C SER A 448 -5.92 23.77 11.33
N LYS A 449 -7.11 23.99 10.76
CA LYS A 449 -8.34 24.29 11.52
C LYS A 449 -8.69 23.18 12.52
N ARG A 450 -8.65 21.91 12.11
CA ARG A 450 -8.98 20.76 12.98
C ARG A 450 -8.08 20.68 14.21
N PHE A 451 -6.78 20.94 14.05
CA PHE A 451 -5.84 20.94 15.17
C PHE A 451 -5.99 22.19 16.05
N ALA A 452 -6.32 23.35 15.47
CA ALA A 452 -6.58 24.57 16.23
C ALA A 452 -7.87 24.47 17.08
N GLU A 453 -8.98 23.98 16.52
CA GLU A 453 -10.24 23.79 17.22
C GLU A 453 -10.07 22.83 18.41
N HIS A 454 -9.31 21.75 18.23
CA HIS A 454 -9.08 20.79 19.31
C HIS A 454 -8.27 21.37 20.48
N ASN A 455 -7.40 22.35 20.23
CA ASN A 455 -6.67 23.05 21.31
C ASN A 455 -7.59 23.93 22.17
N LEU A 456 -8.72 24.40 21.63
CA LEU A 456 -9.71 25.17 22.39
C LEU A 456 -10.47 24.31 23.41
N TYR A 457 -10.56 23.00 23.17
CA TYR A 457 -11.27 22.03 24.03
C TYR A 457 -10.35 21.19 24.92
N GLN A 458 -9.03 21.31 24.81
CA GLN A 458 -8.10 20.74 25.78
C GLN A 458 -8.17 21.50 27.12
N PRO A 459 -7.87 20.86 28.26
CA PRO A 459 -7.79 21.55 29.53
C PRO A 459 -6.79 22.70 29.42
N LEU A 460 -7.29 23.93 29.45
CA LEU A 460 -6.50 25.15 29.44
C LEU A 460 -5.38 25.04 30.49
N SER A 461 -4.16 25.43 30.11
CA SER A 461 -3.03 25.50 31.06
C SER A 461 -3.43 26.33 32.28
N GLU A 462 -2.81 26.08 33.44
CA GLU A 462 -3.10 26.90 34.63
C GLU A 462 -2.90 28.39 34.36
N THR A 463 -1.89 28.75 33.57
CA THR A 463 -1.63 30.12 33.14
C THR A 463 -2.78 30.68 32.31
N THR A 464 -3.29 29.92 31.33
CA THR A 464 -4.41 30.37 30.49
C THR A 464 -5.70 30.48 31.31
N LYS A 465 -5.95 29.55 32.25
CA LYS A 465 -7.07 29.63 33.19
C LYS A 465 -6.95 30.86 34.10
N ALA A 466 -5.74 31.18 34.57
CA ALA A 466 -5.48 32.37 35.38
C ALA A 466 -5.70 33.65 34.59
N CYS A 467 -5.26 33.73 33.33
CA CYS A 467 -5.54 34.84 32.44
C CYS A 467 -7.04 35.01 32.18
N LEU A 468 -7.76 33.92 31.87
CA LEU A 468 -9.21 33.96 31.66
C LEU A 468 -9.97 34.39 32.92
N LYS A 469 -9.56 33.90 34.10
CA LYS A 469 -10.10 34.36 35.39
C LYS A 469 -9.80 35.84 35.65
N SER A 470 -8.63 36.34 35.24
CA SER A 470 -8.27 37.76 35.35
C SER A 470 -9.07 38.66 34.40
N LEU A 471 -9.59 38.10 33.31
CA LEU A 471 -10.44 38.81 32.35
C LEU A 471 -11.93 38.73 32.73
N ALA A 472 -12.29 37.84 33.66
CA ALA A 472 -13.65 37.72 34.17
C ALA A 472 -13.95 38.83 35.19
N PHE A 473 -15.15 39.40 35.11
CA PHE A 473 -15.66 40.39 36.06
C PHE A 473 -17.10 40.04 36.45
N GLU A 474 -17.55 40.50 37.62
CA GLU A 474 -18.95 40.34 38.08
C GLU A 474 -19.90 40.90 37.01
N ASP A 475 -20.86 40.09 36.57
CA ASP A 475 -21.82 40.33 35.48
C ASP A 475 -21.32 40.09 34.03
N MET A 476 -20.15 39.50 33.80
CA MET A 476 -19.71 39.17 32.43
C MET A 476 -20.75 38.31 31.67
N ASP A 477 -21.34 37.32 32.34
CA ASP A 477 -22.38 36.44 31.77
C ASP A 477 -23.78 37.09 31.76
N GLY A 478 -24.00 38.10 32.61
CA GLY A 478 -25.26 38.85 32.69
C GLY A 478 -25.35 39.99 31.68
N ARG A 479 -24.23 40.37 31.04
CA ARG A 479 -24.15 41.51 30.12
C ARG A 479 -25.09 41.34 28.93
N GLN A 480 -25.21 40.11 28.42
CA GLN A 480 -26.11 39.81 27.29
C GLN A 480 -27.58 40.06 27.62
N VAL A 481 -27.98 39.89 28.88
CA VAL A 481 -29.35 40.15 29.37
C VAL A 481 -29.61 41.65 29.58
N LYS A 482 -28.55 42.45 29.71
CA LYS A 482 -28.61 43.93 29.84
C LYS A 482 -28.41 44.66 28.50
N ILE A 483 -28.23 43.92 27.39
CA ILE A 483 -28.16 44.52 26.06
C ILE A 483 -29.59 44.71 25.58
N ASP A 484 -30.04 45.97 25.51
CA ASP A 484 -31.31 46.33 24.89
C ASP A 484 -31.34 45.91 23.42
N ASP A 485 -32.54 45.71 22.88
CA ASP A 485 -32.72 45.42 21.46
C ASP A 485 -32.00 46.47 20.60
N ALA A 486 -31.33 45.98 19.55
CA ALA A 486 -30.61 46.85 18.64
C ALA A 486 -31.58 47.88 18.04
N ALA A 487 -31.25 49.17 18.18
CA ALA A 487 -32.05 50.25 17.62
C ALA A 487 -32.24 50.05 16.10
N GLU A 488 -33.38 50.52 15.58
CA GLU A 488 -33.73 50.31 14.17
C GLU A 488 -32.62 50.81 13.23
N GLY A 489 -32.14 49.93 12.35
CA GLY A 489 -31.05 50.23 11.41
C GLY A 489 -29.65 49.87 11.90
N THR A 490 -29.48 49.58 13.19
CA THR A 490 -28.18 49.17 13.75
C THR A 490 -27.65 47.95 13.03
N CYS A 491 -26.42 48.07 12.50
CA CYS A 491 -25.70 47.00 11.82
C CYS A 491 -26.39 46.37 10.58
N LYS A 492 -27.58 46.84 10.16
CA LYS A 492 -28.25 46.32 8.94
C LYS A 492 -27.44 46.59 7.67
N TRP A 493 -26.56 47.59 7.68
CA TRP A 493 -25.65 47.89 6.57
C TRP A 493 -24.55 46.84 6.40
N LEU A 494 -24.13 46.14 7.46
CA LEU A 494 -23.13 45.06 7.37
C LEU A 494 -23.64 43.90 6.50
N LEU A 495 -24.93 43.60 6.60
CA LEU A 495 -25.63 42.59 5.78
C LEU A 495 -25.80 43.01 4.31
N ASN A 496 -25.40 44.23 3.95
CA ASN A 496 -25.43 44.74 2.58
C ASN A 496 -24.06 45.29 2.13
N HIS A 497 -23.01 45.11 2.94
CA HIS A 497 -21.70 45.69 2.67
C HIS A 497 -20.92 44.78 1.71
N LYS A 498 -20.56 45.33 0.54
CA LYS A 498 -19.97 44.58 -0.58
C LYS A 498 -18.72 43.77 -0.21
N SER A 499 -17.93 44.22 0.76
CA SER A 499 -16.70 43.54 1.20
C SER A 499 -16.90 42.43 2.24
N LEU A 500 -18.13 42.19 2.72
CA LEU A 500 -18.45 41.17 3.73
C LEU A 500 -19.40 40.08 3.20
N ILE A 501 -19.88 40.25 1.98
CA ILE A 501 -20.82 39.34 1.29
C ILE A 501 -20.15 38.65 0.10
N GLU A 502 -18.89 39.01 -0.21
CA GLU A 502 -18.06 38.36 -1.23
C GLU A 502 -17.13 37.31 -0.62
#